data_AF-A0A0G4AK25-F1
#
_entry.id   AF-A0A0G4AK25-F1
#
_cell.length_a   1.000
_cell.length_b   1.000
_cell.length_c   1.000
_cell.angle_alpha   90.00
_cell.angle_beta   90.00
_cell.angle_gamma   90.00
#
_symmetry.space_group_name_H-M   'P 1'
#
loop_
_entity.id
_entity.type
_entity.pdbx_description
1 polymer ?
#
loop_
_entity_poly.entity_id
_entity_poly.type
_entity_poly.pdbx_seq_one_letter_code
_entity_poly.pdbx_strand_id
1 'polypeptide(L)'
;FKDPFRGGNHILVICDTYTPAGEPIPTNKRHKAAEVFANKKVVDQVPWFGIEQEYTLLQTNIKWPLGWPVGGYPGPQGPYYCAAGADKSFGRDISDA
;
A
#
# COMPACT_ATOMS: atom_id res chain seq x y z
N PHE A 1 14.57 -0.11 -5.57
CA PHE A 1 14.09 -1.47 -5.18
C PHE A 1 14.27 -2.43 -6.35
N LYS A 2 14.45 -3.74 -6.15
CA LYS A 2 14.47 -4.71 -7.28
C LYS A 2 13.05 -4.83 -7.87
N ASP A 3 12.93 -4.97 -9.18
CA ASP A 3 11.63 -5.19 -9.84
C ASP A 3 11.22 -6.66 -9.72
N PRO A 4 10.19 -7.01 -8.92
CA PRO A 4 9.78 -8.39 -8.71
C PRO A 4 9.07 -9.00 -9.92
N PHE A 5 8.56 -8.18 -10.84
CA PHE A 5 7.84 -8.64 -12.03
C PHE A 5 8.79 -8.96 -13.17
N ARG A 6 9.82 -8.12 -13.38
CA ARG A 6 10.82 -8.33 -14.44
C ARG A 6 12.00 -9.20 -14.02
N GLY A 7 12.33 -9.24 -12.73
CA GLY A 7 13.47 -10.01 -12.21
C GLY A 7 14.84 -9.49 -12.68
N GLY A 8 15.86 -10.33 -12.56
CA GLY A 8 17.23 -10.03 -13.02
C GLY A 8 17.81 -8.73 -12.46
N ASN A 9 18.33 -7.88 -13.35
CA ASN A 9 18.93 -6.59 -13.00
C ASN A 9 17.94 -5.42 -13.10
N HIS A 10 16.64 -5.67 -13.26
CA HIS A 10 15.63 -4.62 -13.36
C HIS A 10 15.31 -4.00 -11.99
N ILE A 11 14.99 -2.71 -11.99
CA ILE A 11 14.75 -1.92 -10.78
C ILE A 11 13.45 -1.12 -10.85
N LEU A 12 12.86 -0.90 -9.68
CA LEU A 12 11.82 0.10 -9.44
C LEU A 12 12.45 1.37 -8.88
N VAL A 13 12.10 2.50 -9.49
CA VAL A 13 12.51 3.85 -9.09
C VAL A 13 11.30 4.60 -8.56
N ILE A 14 11.32 4.93 -7.27
CA ILE A 14 10.31 5.80 -6.66
C ILE A 14 10.80 7.24 -6.85
N CYS A 15 10.04 8.03 -7.59
CA CYS A 15 10.36 9.42 -7.89
C CYS A 15 9.46 10.37 -7.11
N ASP A 16 9.94 11.58 -6.90
CA ASP A 16 9.11 12.76 -6.63
C ASP A 16 8.93 13.60 -7.89
N THR A 17 8.11 14.65 -7.79
CA THR A 17 7.58 15.36 -8.95
C THR A 17 7.73 16.87 -8.80
N TYR A 18 8.19 17.51 -9.87
CA TYR A 18 8.56 18.92 -9.92
C TYR A 18 8.03 19.58 -11.19
N THR A 19 7.86 20.89 -11.16
CA THR A 19 7.65 21.71 -12.35
C THR A 19 8.94 21.76 -13.17
N PRO A 20 8.90 22.13 -14.47
CA PRO A 20 10.11 22.34 -15.26
C PRO A 20 11.07 23.39 -14.69
N ALA A 21 10.57 24.31 -13.85
CA ALA A 21 11.38 25.32 -13.16
C ALA A 21 12.14 24.77 -11.94
N GLY A 22 11.92 23.50 -11.55
CA GLY A 22 12.55 22.88 -10.38
C GLY A 22 11.75 23.03 -9.08
N GLU A 23 10.54 23.58 -9.13
CA GLU A 23 9.68 23.74 -7.95
C GLU A 23 8.86 22.47 -7.67
N PRO A 24 8.75 22.01 -6.41
CA PRO A 24 7.94 20.84 -6.08
C PRO A 24 6.46 21.11 -6.40
N ILE A 25 5.80 20.20 -7.11
CA ILE A 25 4.36 20.38 -7.42
C ILE A 25 3.50 20.22 -6.15
N PRO A 26 2.27 20.76 -6.09
CA PRO A 26 1.46 20.75 -4.86
C PRO A 26 1.18 19.36 -4.25
N THR A 27 1.19 18.30 -5.07
CA THR A 27 1.00 16.91 -4.64
C THR A 27 2.30 16.21 -4.22
N ASN A 28 3.47 16.82 -4.40
CA ASN A 28 4.75 16.29 -3.92
C ASN A 28 4.88 16.51 -2.40
N LYS A 29 4.44 15.54 -1.61
CA LYS A 29 4.55 15.57 -0.14
C LYS A 29 5.92 15.11 0.36
N ARG A 30 6.69 14.40 -0.47
CA ARG A 30 8.02 13.90 -0.14
C ARG A 30 9.01 15.04 0.10
N HIS A 31 8.95 16.10 -0.70
CA HIS A 31 9.87 17.23 -0.59
C HIS A 31 9.88 17.84 0.83
N LYS A 32 8.69 18.12 1.39
CA LYS A 32 8.60 18.67 2.74
C LYS A 32 9.04 17.68 3.82
N ALA A 33 8.69 16.40 3.66
CA ALA A 33 9.14 15.36 4.58
C ALA A 33 10.68 15.24 4.59
N ALA A 34 11.32 15.33 3.43
CA ALA A 34 12.78 15.30 3.31
C ALA A 34 13.45 16.45 4.07
N GLU A 35 12.90 17.68 4.02
CA GLU A 35 13.41 18.81 4.82
C GLU A 35 13.35 18.52 6.34
N VAL A 36 12.24 17.95 6.80
CA VAL A 36 12.05 17.59 8.22
C VAL A 36 13.04 16.51 8.64
N PHE A 37 13.19 15.45 7.85
CA PHE A 37 14.07 14.33 8.18
C PHE A 37 15.56 14.62 7.93
N ALA A 38 15.89 15.68 7.19
CA ALA A 38 17.26 16.18 7.07
C ALA A 38 17.65 17.13 8.23
N ASN A 39 16.69 17.58 9.04
CA ASN A 39 16.98 18.44 10.19
C ASN A 39 17.81 17.69 11.23
N LYS A 40 18.96 18.23 11.63
CA LYS A 40 19.87 17.61 12.61
C LYS A 40 19.16 17.16 13.90
N LYS A 41 18.23 17.96 14.41
CA LYS A 41 17.48 17.63 15.64
C LYS A 41 16.62 16.37 15.48
N VAL A 42 16.16 16.08 14.27
CA VAL A 42 15.38 14.87 13.95
C VAL A 42 16.32 13.71 13.64
N VAL A 43 17.38 13.95 12.87
CA VAL A 43 18.41 12.93 12.57
C VAL A 43 19.01 12.34 13.84
N ASP A 44 19.35 13.18 14.83
CA ASP A 44 19.94 12.77 16.10
C ASP A 44 18.99 11.87 16.93
N GLN A 45 17.68 11.90 16.68
CA GLN A 45 16.67 11.09 17.39
C GLN A 45 16.44 9.72 16.74
N VAL A 46 16.88 9.53 15.49
CA VAL A 46 16.71 8.28 14.73
C VAL A 46 15.26 7.76 14.79
N PRO A 47 14.26 8.55 14.32
CA PRO A 47 12.86 8.20 14.48
C PRO A 47 12.48 6.94 13.70
N TRP A 48 11.73 6.04 14.33
CA TRP A 48 11.21 4.81 13.72
C TRP A 48 9.69 4.89 13.57
N PHE A 49 9.17 4.30 12.49
CA PHE A 49 7.75 4.30 12.18
C PHE A 49 7.29 2.89 11.82
N GLY A 50 6.21 2.44 12.45
CA GLY A 50 5.40 1.31 11.99
C GLY A 50 4.13 1.84 11.35
N ILE A 51 3.79 1.36 10.16
CA ILE A 51 2.59 1.76 9.42
C ILE A 51 1.81 0.50 9.08
N GLU A 52 0.55 0.45 9.50
CA GLU A 52 -0.36 -0.67 9.23
C GLU A 52 -1.26 -0.31 8.05
N GLN A 53 -1.01 -0.94 6.89
CA GLN A 53 -1.78 -0.69 5.67
C GLN A 53 -2.91 -1.71 5.54
N GLU A 54 -4.13 -1.31 5.92
CA GLU A 54 -5.34 -2.07 5.59
C GLU A 54 -5.80 -1.80 4.16
N TYR A 55 -6.45 -2.78 3.53
CA TYR A 55 -7.05 -2.67 2.21
C TYR A 55 -8.19 -3.69 2.04
N THR A 56 -9.09 -3.43 1.09
CA THR A 56 -10.19 -4.33 0.72
C THR A 56 -10.09 -4.69 -0.75
N LEU A 57 -10.02 -5.99 -1.05
CA LEU A 57 -10.05 -6.48 -2.44
C LEU A 57 -11.47 -6.41 -3.00
N LEU A 58 -11.60 -5.87 -4.22
CA LEU A 58 -12.88 -5.71 -4.91
C LEU A 58 -12.91 -6.53 -6.20
N GLN A 59 -14.10 -7.01 -6.56
CA GLN A 59 -14.41 -7.61 -7.84
C GLN A 59 -14.34 -6.56 -8.94
N THR A 60 -13.60 -6.85 -10.01
CA THR A 60 -13.18 -5.91 -11.07
C THR A 60 -14.32 -5.09 -11.66
N ASN A 61 -15.47 -5.70 -11.94
CA ASN A 61 -16.52 -5.08 -12.74
C ASN A 61 -17.65 -4.42 -11.93
N ILE A 62 -17.80 -4.81 -10.66
CA ILE A 62 -18.98 -4.46 -9.86
C ILE A 62 -18.64 -3.68 -8.59
N LYS A 63 -17.35 -3.40 -8.33
CA LYS A 63 -16.87 -2.67 -7.14
C LYS A 63 -17.41 -3.27 -5.83
N TRP A 64 -17.58 -4.58 -5.80
CA TRP A 64 -18.11 -5.34 -4.66
C TRP A 64 -16.98 -6.13 -3.99
N PRO A 65 -16.96 -6.31 -2.67
CA PRO A 65 -15.86 -7.03 -2.03
C PRO A 65 -15.68 -8.45 -2.57
N LEU A 66 -14.43 -8.89 -2.66
CA LEU A 66 -14.10 -10.24 -3.08
C LEU A 66 -14.67 -11.24 -2.05
N GLY A 67 -15.35 -12.30 -2.53
CA GLY A 67 -15.99 -13.32 -1.69
C GLY A 67 -17.40 -12.98 -1.20
N TRP A 68 -17.87 -11.75 -1.38
CA TRP A 68 -19.25 -11.39 -1.02
C TRP A 68 -20.26 -11.87 -2.06
N PRO A 69 -21.46 -12.30 -1.65
CA PRO A 69 -22.57 -12.50 -2.58
C PRO A 69 -22.96 -11.16 -3.22
N VAL A 70 -23.14 -11.14 -4.54
CA VAL A 70 -23.50 -9.92 -5.27
C VAL A 70 -24.85 -9.39 -4.78
N GLY A 71 -24.90 -8.11 -4.41
CA GLY A 71 -26.12 -7.48 -3.87
C GLY A 71 -26.50 -7.93 -2.45
N GLY A 72 -25.64 -8.71 -1.79
CA GLY A 72 -25.85 -9.17 -0.43
C GLY A 72 -24.63 -8.96 0.47
N TYR A 73 -24.73 -9.52 1.66
CA TYR A 73 -23.69 -9.54 2.68
C TYR A 73 -23.29 -10.99 2.96
N PRO A 74 -22.03 -11.27 3.33
CA PRO A 74 -21.65 -12.57 3.85
C PRO A 74 -22.23 -12.76 5.26
N GLY A 75 -21.91 -13.87 5.92
CA GLY A 75 -22.22 -14.06 7.33
C GLY A 75 -21.63 -12.94 8.22
N PRO A 76 -22.07 -12.82 9.48
CA PRO A 76 -21.58 -11.79 10.39
C PRO A 76 -20.05 -11.84 10.55
N GLN A 77 -19.47 -10.71 10.96
CA GLN A 77 -18.05 -10.61 11.28
C GLN A 77 -17.66 -11.59 12.39
N GLY A 78 -16.43 -12.10 12.34
CA GLY A 78 -15.93 -13.12 13.26
C GLY A 78 -15.03 -14.17 12.58
N PRO A 79 -15.52 -14.89 11.56
CA PRO A 79 -14.78 -16.01 10.98
C PRO A 79 -13.68 -15.60 9.98
N TYR A 80 -13.46 -14.30 9.74
CA TYR A 80 -12.58 -13.81 8.66
C TYR A 80 -11.18 -13.43 9.15
N TYR A 81 -11.06 -12.88 10.36
CA TYR A 81 -9.78 -12.42 10.90
C TYR A 81 -8.82 -13.60 11.12
N CYS A 82 -7.61 -13.52 10.53
CA CYS A 82 -6.59 -14.57 10.58
C CYS A 82 -7.06 -15.97 10.16
N ALA A 83 -8.12 -16.07 9.36
CA ALA A 83 -8.75 -17.34 9.04
C ALA A 83 -8.05 -18.10 7.91
N ALA A 84 -8.26 -19.41 7.85
CA ALA A 84 -7.98 -20.26 6.69
C ALA A 84 -9.26 -20.96 6.24
N GLY A 85 -9.37 -21.23 4.94
CA GLY A 85 -10.56 -21.86 4.33
C GLY A 85 -11.17 -21.01 3.21
N ALA A 86 -11.67 -21.67 2.17
CA ALA A 86 -12.22 -21.04 0.98
C ALA A 86 -13.50 -20.21 1.24
N ASP A 87 -14.19 -20.50 2.33
CA ASP A 87 -15.41 -19.81 2.79
C ASP A 87 -15.11 -18.57 3.66
N LYS A 88 -13.83 -18.32 3.98
CA LYS A 88 -13.41 -17.30 4.97
C LYS A 88 -12.26 -16.41 4.50
N SER A 89 -11.34 -16.94 3.70
CA SER A 89 -10.09 -16.29 3.30
C SER A 89 -10.04 -16.08 1.79
N PHE A 90 -10.54 -14.93 1.36
CA PHE A 90 -10.64 -14.56 -0.06
C PHE A 90 -9.43 -13.72 -0.50
N GLY A 91 -8.77 -14.12 -1.60
CA GLY A 91 -7.66 -13.36 -2.19
C GLY A 91 -6.31 -13.48 -1.48
N ARG A 92 -6.09 -14.60 -0.76
CA ARG A 92 -4.80 -14.88 -0.08
C ARG A 92 -3.62 -14.93 -1.05
N ASP A 93 -3.85 -15.42 -2.26
CA ASP A 93 -2.88 -15.42 -3.35
C ASP A 93 -2.31 -14.02 -3.67
N ILE A 94 -3.11 -12.96 -3.53
CA ILE A 94 -2.66 -11.57 -3.71
C ILE A 94 -1.85 -11.10 -2.49
N SER A 95 -2.25 -11.50 -1.28
CA SER A 95 -1.55 -11.10 -0.05
C SER A 95 -0.19 -11.78 0.12
N ASP A 96 -0.05 -13.02 -0.35
CA ASP A 96 1.17 -13.83 -0.25
C ASP A 96 2.12 -13.59 -1.45
N ALA A 97 1.72 -12.77 -2.43
CA ALA A 97 2.45 -12.51 -3.68
C ALA A 97 3.75 -11.71 -3.50
#